data_AF-A0A966HZI0-F1
#
_entry.id   AF-A0A966HZI0-F1
#
_cell.length_a   1.000
_cell.length_b   1.000
_cell.length_c   1.000
_cell.angle_alpha   90.00
_cell.angle_beta   90.00
_cell.angle_gamma   90.00
#
_symmetry.space_group_name_H-M   'P 1'
#
loop_
_entity.id
_entity.type
_entity.pdbx_description
1 polymer ?
#
loop_
_entity_poly.entity_id
_entity_poly.type
_entity_poly.pdbx_seq_one_letter_code
_entity_poly.pdbx_strand_id
1 'polypeptide(L)'
;MLHLRGAIQHYAWGDRYALPELLEVTADGRPWAEIWFGTHPRGQAHVDDSLHHPAPTLLVDEVGELPFIVKLLSAAQPLSLQTHPSKEQAAAGFSREERAGVPLDAGHRVYPDDRAKPEMIVALSMFEALCGFVDAETAVRACEAAGAKELAARVRRDGVAAAAEAVLRGETFGDVISPSAAMQQLNEHYDDSKSMVALLMHHVRLAPGEALFLDAGNVHTYLYGTALEVQGSSDNVVRAA
;
A
#
# COMPACT_ATOMS: atom_id res chain seq x y z
N MET A 1 28.93 -15.46 1.67
CA MET A 1 27.61 -14.82 1.65
C MET A 1 27.75 -13.54 2.44
N LEU A 2 27.39 -12.39 1.85
CA LEU A 2 27.46 -11.10 2.53
C LEU A 2 26.15 -10.84 3.27
N HIS A 3 26.18 -10.16 4.41
CA HIS A 3 24.98 -9.79 5.15
C HIS A 3 24.45 -8.44 4.68
N LEU A 4 23.14 -8.33 4.52
CA LEU A 4 22.48 -7.07 4.18
C LEU A 4 21.80 -6.49 5.42
N ARG A 5 22.03 -5.20 5.65
CA ARG A 5 21.30 -4.41 6.63
C ARG A 5 20.31 -3.51 5.91
N GLY A 6 19.02 -3.78 6.10
CA GLY A 6 17.96 -2.98 5.51
C GLY A 6 17.79 -1.60 6.17
N ALA A 7 17.23 -0.65 5.41
CA ALA A 7 16.89 0.68 5.92
C ALA A 7 15.52 0.64 6.62
N ILE A 8 15.49 0.99 7.90
CA ILE A 8 14.26 0.96 8.71
C ILE A 8 13.49 2.27 8.52
N GLN A 9 12.20 2.16 8.22
CA GLN A 9 11.27 3.28 8.12
C GLN A 9 10.32 3.30 9.33
N HIS A 10 10.38 4.38 10.09
CA HIS A 10 9.62 4.54 11.34
C HIS A 10 8.30 5.31 11.15
N TYR A 11 7.52 4.96 10.11
CA TYR A 11 6.23 5.63 9.87
C TYR A 11 5.24 5.33 11.00
N ALA A 12 4.39 6.31 11.32
CA ALA A 12 3.50 6.26 12.49
C ALA A 12 2.51 5.07 12.50
N TRP A 13 2.16 4.55 11.32
CA TRP A 13 1.26 3.41 11.15
C TRP A 13 1.89 2.05 11.46
N GLY A 14 3.21 2.01 11.66
CA GLY A 14 3.97 0.78 11.88
C GLY A 14 3.74 0.13 13.24
N ASP A 15 3.82 -1.20 13.28
CA ASP A 15 3.85 -1.94 14.54
C ASP A 15 5.16 -1.70 15.30
N ARG A 16 5.12 -1.63 16.63
CA ARG A 16 6.32 -1.36 17.46
C ARG A 16 7.14 -2.60 17.80
N TYR A 17 6.60 -3.79 17.59
CA TYR A 17 7.13 -5.04 18.10
C TYR A 17 7.27 -6.13 17.04
N ALA A 18 6.38 -6.19 16.04
CA ALA A 18 6.33 -7.30 15.08
C ALA A 18 7.63 -7.47 14.27
N LEU A 19 8.18 -6.41 13.69
CA LEU A 19 9.45 -6.50 12.96
C LEU A 19 10.66 -6.70 13.89
N PRO A 20 10.78 -6.00 15.04
CA PRO A 20 11.79 -6.33 16.03
C PRO A 20 11.78 -7.79 16.49
N GLU A 21 10.62 -8.35 16.79
CA GLU A 21 10.45 -9.75 17.20
C GLU A 21 10.86 -10.70 16.08
N LEU A 22 10.43 -10.45 14.83
CA LEU A 22 10.82 -11.23 13.66
C LEU A 22 12.34 -11.24 13.44
N LEU A 23 13.02 -10.14 13.75
CA LEU A 23 14.47 -10.00 13.64
C LEU A 23 15.24 -10.43 14.89
N GLU A 24 14.54 -10.87 15.94
CA GLU A 24 15.13 -11.21 17.25
C GLU A 24 15.95 -10.06 17.86
N VAL A 25 15.48 -8.82 17.70
CA VAL A 25 16.10 -7.62 18.28
C VAL A 25 15.17 -6.95 19.30
N THR A 26 15.76 -6.25 20.27
CA THR A 26 15.01 -5.48 21.25
C THR A 26 14.30 -4.31 20.58
N ALA A 27 12.98 -4.25 20.69
CA ALA A 27 12.19 -3.10 20.25
C ALA A 27 12.66 -1.82 20.95
N ASP A 28 12.86 -0.75 20.18
CA ASP A 28 13.32 0.55 20.65
C ASP A 28 12.17 1.50 21.04
N GLY A 29 10.95 0.99 21.04
CA GLY A 29 9.73 1.72 21.36
C GLY A 29 9.20 2.60 20.22
N ARG A 30 9.91 2.73 19.09
CA ARG A 30 9.41 3.45 17.91
C ARG A 30 8.54 2.52 17.05
N PRO A 31 7.64 3.04 16.21
CA PRO A 31 7.00 2.26 15.15
C PRO A 31 8.02 1.71 14.17
N TRP A 32 7.89 0.45 13.75
CA TRP A 32 8.67 -0.18 12.69
C TRP A 32 7.71 -0.53 11.56
N ALA A 33 7.57 0.40 10.62
CA ALA A 33 6.59 0.29 9.55
C ALA A 33 7.11 -0.57 8.40
N GLU A 34 8.33 -0.29 7.95
CA GLU A 34 8.97 -1.03 6.87
C GLU A 34 10.48 -1.20 7.15
N ILE A 35 11.08 -2.25 6.57
CA ILE A 35 12.53 -2.42 6.44
C ILE A 35 12.84 -2.67 4.97
N TRP A 36 13.63 -1.80 4.35
CA TRP A 36 13.89 -1.82 2.92
C TRP A 36 15.22 -2.51 2.60
N PHE A 37 15.16 -3.46 1.69
CA PHE A 37 16.29 -4.16 1.11
C PHE A 37 16.35 -3.86 -0.38
N GLY A 38 17.32 -3.05 -0.77
CA GLY A 38 17.49 -2.61 -2.15
C GLY A 38 18.35 -1.35 -2.22
N THR A 39 18.32 -0.71 -3.38
CA THR A 39 19.17 0.45 -3.69
C THR A 39 18.35 1.71 -3.92
N HIS A 40 17.11 1.76 -3.40
CA HIS A 40 16.25 2.92 -3.61
C HIS A 40 16.81 4.14 -2.86
N PRO A 41 16.87 5.33 -3.50
CA PRO A 41 17.51 6.51 -2.90
C PRO A 41 16.98 6.91 -1.52
N ARG A 42 15.67 6.68 -1.26
CA ARG A 42 15.01 6.98 0.02
C ARG A 42 15.21 5.95 1.13
N GLY A 43 15.82 4.81 0.85
CA GLY A 43 15.98 3.71 1.81
C GLY A 43 17.01 2.71 1.31
N GLN A 44 18.27 3.14 1.26
CA GLN A 44 19.37 2.32 0.75
C GLN A 44 19.80 1.27 1.79
N ALA A 45 19.83 0.01 1.37
CA ALA A 45 20.41 -1.06 2.18
C ALA A 45 21.95 -0.96 2.20
N HIS A 46 22.53 -1.48 3.27
CA HIS A 46 23.98 -1.55 3.43
C HIS A 46 24.44 -3.00 3.39
N VAL A 47 25.66 -3.20 2.91
CA VAL A 47 26.38 -4.47 2.98
C VAL A 47 27.26 -4.46 4.22
N ASP A 48 27.07 -5.45 5.09
CA ASP A 48 27.98 -5.74 6.19
C ASP A 48 28.97 -6.80 5.71
N ASP A 49 30.17 -6.34 5.36
CA ASP A 49 31.33 -7.17 5.09
C ASP A 49 32.42 -6.92 6.13
N SER A 50 32.08 -7.06 7.41
CA SER A 50 33.02 -6.92 8.54
C SER A 50 34.27 -7.81 8.46
N LEU A 51 34.32 -8.78 7.53
CA LEU A 51 35.49 -9.62 7.25
C LEU A 51 36.53 -8.93 6.35
N HIS A 52 36.13 -8.05 5.44
CA HIS A 52 37.05 -7.38 4.50
C HIS A 52 37.03 -5.85 4.62
N HIS A 53 35.94 -5.27 5.10
CA HIS A 53 35.76 -3.83 5.25
C HIS A 53 35.31 -3.49 6.68
N PRO A 54 36.01 -2.57 7.38
CA PRO A 54 35.67 -2.22 8.76
C PRO A 54 34.40 -1.37 8.89
N ALA A 55 33.88 -0.82 7.78
CA ALA A 55 32.66 -0.02 7.75
C ALA A 55 31.68 -0.57 6.70
N PRO A 56 30.37 -0.58 6.97
CA PRO A 56 29.36 -0.98 5.98
C PRO A 56 29.42 -0.10 4.73
N THR A 57 29.28 -0.70 3.56
CA THR A 57 29.14 0.00 2.26
C THR A 57 27.67 0.05 1.83
N LEU A 58 27.31 0.98 0.94
CA LEU A 58 25.96 1.00 0.37
C LEU A 58 25.84 -0.13 -0.65
N LEU A 59 24.69 -0.80 -0.67
CA LEU A 59 24.43 -1.86 -1.64
C LEU A 59 24.56 -1.37 -3.09
N VAL A 60 24.16 -0.12 -3.37
CA VAL A 60 24.25 0.46 -4.71
C VAL A 60 25.69 0.56 -5.23
N ASP A 61 26.68 0.74 -4.35
CA ASP A 61 28.09 0.81 -4.73
C ASP A 61 28.63 -0.57 -5.13
N GLU A 62 28.05 -1.64 -4.58
CA GLU A 62 28.45 -3.02 -4.84
C GLU A 62 27.77 -3.63 -6.07
N VAL A 63 26.49 -3.29 -6.31
CA VAL A 63 25.68 -3.95 -7.35
C VAL A 63 25.03 -3.01 -8.37
N GLY A 64 25.18 -1.69 -8.21
CA GLY A 64 24.44 -0.70 -9.00
C GLY A 64 22.96 -0.62 -8.61
N GLU A 65 22.18 0.09 -9.42
CA GLU A 65 20.73 0.23 -9.16
C GLU A 65 19.96 -1.07 -9.44
N LEU A 66 19.21 -1.52 -8.44
CA LEU A 66 18.28 -2.63 -8.57
C LEU A 66 16.90 -2.14 -9.07
N PRO A 67 16.26 -2.90 -9.97
CA PRO A 67 14.95 -2.53 -10.52
C PRO A 67 13.80 -2.82 -9.55
N PHE A 68 14.09 -3.37 -8.36
CA PHE A 68 13.10 -3.74 -7.34
C PHE A 68 13.57 -3.35 -5.95
N ILE A 69 12.62 -3.32 -5.02
CA ILE A 69 12.84 -3.21 -3.58
C ILE A 69 12.12 -4.38 -2.92
N VAL A 70 12.80 -5.06 -2.01
CA VAL A 70 12.17 -6.00 -1.09
C VAL A 70 11.95 -5.29 0.24
N LYS A 71 10.77 -5.41 0.81
CA LYS A 71 10.46 -4.86 2.14
C LYS A 71 9.96 -5.93 3.07
N LEU A 72 10.30 -5.80 4.35
CA LEU A 72 9.44 -6.31 5.41
C LEU A 72 8.52 -5.18 5.82
N LEU A 73 7.21 -5.40 5.83
CA LEU A 73 6.20 -4.41 6.17
C LEU A 73 5.39 -4.92 7.36
N SER A 74 5.04 -4.04 8.30
CA SER A 74 4.14 -4.36 9.41
C SER A 74 3.12 -3.25 9.66
N ALA A 75 1.91 -3.46 9.13
CA ALA A 75 0.78 -2.56 9.29
C ALA A 75 0.08 -2.80 10.64
N ALA A 76 0.19 -1.85 11.55
CA ALA A 76 -0.60 -1.81 12.79
C ALA A 76 -1.86 -0.96 12.68
N GLN A 77 -2.08 -0.32 11.53
CA GLN A 77 -3.23 0.52 11.19
C GLN A 77 -3.47 0.44 9.68
N PRO A 78 -4.71 0.69 9.21
CA PRO A 78 -5.00 0.67 7.78
C PRO A 78 -4.24 1.79 7.07
N LEU A 79 -3.61 1.45 5.94
CA LEU A 79 -2.93 2.43 5.10
C LEU A 79 -3.94 3.20 4.23
N SER A 80 -3.51 4.32 3.66
CA SER A 80 -4.31 5.08 2.68
C SER A 80 -4.64 4.22 1.46
N LEU A 81 -5.76 4.48 0.80
CA LEU A 81 -6.12 3.82 -0.45
C LEU A 81 -5.22 4.29 -1.61
N GLN A 82 -4.65 3.34 -2.34
CA GLN A 82 -3.63 3.61 -3.36
C GLN A 82 -3.98 2.95 -4.69
N THR A 83 -3.41 3.50 -5.75
CA THR A 83 -3.25 2.80 -7.02
C THR A 83 -1.95 3.21 -7.68
N HIS A 84 -1.36 2.29 -8.45
CA HIS A 84 -0.13 2.55 -9.20
C HIS A 84 -0.45 2.75 -10.67
N PRO A 85 0.06 3.82 -11.30
CA PRO A 85 -0.10 4.03 -12.74
C PRO A 85 0.47 2.87 -13.56
N SER A 86 -0.13 2.61 -14.73
CA SER A 86 0.53 1.83 -15.79
C SER A 86 1.82 2.50 -16.23
N LYS A 87 2.69 1.76 -16.92
CA LYS A 87 3.95 2.29 -17.45
C LYS A 87 3.72 3.52 -18.33
N GLU A 88 2.70 3.48 -19.18
CA GLU A 88 2.35 4.58 -20.08
C GLU A 88 1.86 5.80 -19.29
N GLN A 89 1.04 5.59 -18.25
CA GLN A 89 0.56 6.67 -17.38
C GLN A 89 1.69 7.26 -16.54
N ALA A 90 2.62 6.44 -16.03
CA ALA A 90 3.80 6.88 -15.29
C ALA A 90 4.68 7.79 -16.14
N ALA A 91 5.06 7.35 -17.34
CA ALA A 91 5.87 8.15 -18.27
C ALA A 91 5.18 9.46 -18.69
N ALA A 92 3.88 9.40 -19.01
CA ALA A 92 3.11 10.58 -19.36
C ALA A 92 2.97 11.56 -18.18
N GLY A 93 2.75 11.04 -16.97
CA GLY A 93 2.64 11.80 -15.73
C GLY A 93 3.93 12.50 -15.34
N PHE A 94 5.04 11.75 -15.34
CA PHE A 94 6.38 12.28 -15.10
C PHE A 94 6.72 13.41 -16.06
N SER A 95 6.57 13.18 -17.37
CA SER A 95 6.81 14.20 -18.40
C SER A 95 5.95 15.46 -18.21
N ARG A 96 4.70 15.31 -17.74
CA ARG A 96 3.80 16.44 -17.49
C ARG A 96 4.28 17.28 -16.30
N GLU A 97 4.67 16.65 -15.21
CA GLU A 97 5.15 17.34 -14.00
C GLU A 97 6.52 17.99 -14.21
N GLU A 98 7.43 17.34 -14.96
CA GLU A 98 8.70 17.94 -15.39
C GLU A 98 8.49 19.21 -16.22
N ARG A 99 7.60 19.17 -17.22
CA ARG A 99 7.29 20.34 -18.05
C ARG A 99 6.65 21.49 -17.28
N ALA A 100 5.92 21.17 -16.21
CA ALA A 100 5.34 22.15 -15.31
C ALA A 100 6.34 22.67 -14.27
N GLY A 101 7.55 22.10 -14.19
CA GLY A 101 8.58 22.49 -13.22
C GLY A 101 8.23 22.14 -11.78
N VAL A 102 7.42 21.10 -11.55
CA VAL A 102 7.06 20.65 -10.20
C VAL A 102 8.29 20.03 -9.53
N PRO A 103 8.80 20.55 -8.39
CA PRO A 103 9.96 19.97 -7.71
C PRO A 103 9.73 18.50 -7.28
N LEU A 104 10.78 17.68 -7.28
CA LEU A 104 10.69 16.25 -6.90
C LEU A 104 10.27 16.03 -5.43
N ASP A 105 10.56 17.00 -4.56
CA ASP A 105 10.21 17.01 -3.14
C ASP A 105 8.88 17.74 -2.86
N ALA A 106 8.20 18.25 -3.89
CA ALA A 106 6.93 18.93 -3.72
C ALA A 106 5.86 17.94 -3.23
N GLY A 107 5.14 18.29 -2.16
CA GLY A 107 4.09 17.43 -1.59
C GLY A 107 2.92 17.13 -2.52
N HIS A 108 2.80 17.83 -3.65
CA HIS A 108 1.80 17.59 -4.69
C HIS A 108 2.37 16.91 -5.95
N ARG A 109 3.64 16.50 -5.95
CA ARG A 109 4.25 15.68 -7.00
C ARG A 109 3.68 14.26 -6.89
N VAL A 110 3.02 13.78 -7.93
CA VAL A 110 2.42 12.43 -7.97
C VAL A 110 3.32 11.45 -8.75
N TYR A 111 4.06 11.97 -9.73
CA TYR A 111 4.89 11.18 -10.64
C TYR A 111 6.37 11.57 -10.49
N PRO A 112 7.08 11.10 -9.44
CA PRO A 112 8.51 11.36 -9.26
C PRO A 112 9.41 10.60 -10.23
N ASP A 113 8.91 9.57 -10.93
CA ASP A 113 9.64 8.82 -11.96
C ASP A 113 8.73 8.27 -13.06
N ASP A 114 9.31 7.72 -14.13
CA ASP A 114 8.60 7.19 -15.30
C ASP A 114 8.36 5.67 -15.26
N ARG A 115 8.57 5.04 -14.10
CA ARG A 115 8.54 3.57 -13.95
C ARG A 115 7.18 3.10 -13.44
N ALA A 116 6.79 1.91 -13.86
CA ALA A 116 5.66 1.21 -13.25
C ALA A 116 6.08 0.62 -11.89
N LYS A 117 5.10 0.43 -11.02
CA LYS A 117 5.27 -0.10 -9.66
C LYS A 117 4.37 -1.33 -9.47
N PRO A 118 4.68 -2.47 -10.14
CA PRO A 118 3.99 -3.72 -9.83
C PRO A 118 4.36 -4.13 -8.41
N GLU A 119 3.40 -4.70 -7.66
CA GLU A 119 3.60 -5.06 -6.26
C GLU A 119 3.16 -6.51 -6.00
N MET A 120 3.90 -7.20 -5.14
CA MET A 120 3.55 -8.51 -4.63
C MET A 120 3.77 -8.54 -3.14
N ILE A 121 2.76 -9.01 -2.41
CA ILE A 121 2.80 -9.25 -0.98
C ILE A 121 2.83 -10.76 -0.73
N VAL A 122 3.64 -11.19 0.24
CA VAL A 122 3.62 -12.52 0.83
C VAL A 122 3.42 -12.37 2.32
N ALA A 123 2.34 -12.93 2.85
CA ALA A 123 1.97 -12.75 4.24
C ALA A 123 2.95 -13.51 5.17
N LEU A 124 3.41 -12.84 6.23
CA LEU A 124 4.25 -13.41 7.30
C LEU A 124 3.43 -13.66 8.57
N SER A 125 2.38 -12.89 8.78
CA SER A 125 1.30 -13.14 9.74
C SER A 125 -0.03 -13.32 8.99
N MET A 126 -1.15 -13.40 9.71
CA MET A 126 -2.43 -13.08 9.07
C MET A 126 -2.35 -11.64 8.52
N PHE A 127 -2.66 -11.47 7.24
CA PHE A 127 -2.55 -10.18 6.55
C PHE A 127 -3.87 -9.83 5.87
N GLU A 128 -4.41 -8.65 6.16
CA GLU A 128 -5.69 -8.19 5.64
C GLU A 128 -5.49 -7.04 4.64
N ALA A 129 -6.18 -7.11 3.50
CA ALA A 129 -6.15 -6.06 2.49
C ALA A 129 -7.51 -5.87 1.81
N LEU A 130 -7.72 -4.67 1.26
CA LEU A 130 -8.72 -4.41 0.23
C LEU A 130 -7.99 -4.31 -1.10
N CYS A 131 -8.46 -5.00 -2.14
CA CYS A 131 -7.82 -4.95 -3.46
C CYS A 131 -8.81 -5.17 -4.61
N GLY A 132 -8.76 -4.30 -5.62
CA GLY A 132 -9.66 -4.33 -6.75
C GLY A 132 -11.13 -4.18 -6.38
N PHE A 133 -11.97 -3.99 -7.39
CA PHE A 133 -13.42 -3.91 -7.22
C PHE A 133 -14.08 -5.26 -7.49
N VAL A 134 -15.07 -5.63 -6.68
CA VAL A 134 -15.88 -6.84 -6.91
C VAL A 134 -16.87 -6.61 -8.06
N ASP A 135 -17.51 -7.68 -8.52
CA ASP A 135 -18.63 -7.56 -9.46
C ASP A 135 -19.86 -6.87 -8.82
N ALA A 136 -20.76 -6.39 -9.68
CA ALA A 136 -21.94 -5.62 -9.25
C ALA A 136 -22.88 -6.41 -8.33
N GLU A 137 -23.03 -7.72 -8.54
CA GLU A 137 -23.91 -8.56 -7.73
C GLU A 137 -23.35 -8.70 -6.31
N THR A 138 -22.04 -8.95 -6.21
CA THR A 138 -21.30 -9.03 -4.94
C THR A 138 -21.32 -7.70 -4.18
N ALA A 139 -21.06 -6.58 -4.87
CA ALA A 139 -21.13 -5.24 -4.27
C ALA A 139 -22.53 -4.92 -3.73
N VAL A 140 -23.58 -5.21 -4.51
CA VAL A 140 -24.97 -4.99 -4.10
C VAL A 140 -25.30 -5.81 -2.85
N ARG A 141 -24.94 -7.10 -2.83
CA ARG A 141 -25.15 -7.96 -1.64
C ARG A 141 -24.46 -7.41 -0.40
N ALA A 142 -23.20 -6.97 -0.54
CA ALA A 142 -22.44 -6.38 0.57
C ALA A 142 -23.11 -5.09 1.07
N CYS A 143 -23.56 -4.22 0.16
CA CYS A 143 -24.28 -2.99 0.52
C CYS A 143 -25.60 -3.30 1.24
N GLU A 144 -26.38 -4.27 0.76
CA GLU A 144 -27.64 -4.65 1.40
C GLU A 144 -27.46 -5.26 2.78
N ALA A 145 -26.47 -6.14 2.94
CA ALA A 145 -26.10 -6.71 4.23
C ALA A 145 -25.68 -5.62 5.23
N ALA A 146 -25.01 -4.56 4.75
CA ALA A 146 -24.62 -3.43 5.57
C ALA A 146 -25.74 -2.39 5.80
N GLY A 147 -26.90 -2.56 5.15
CA GLY A 147 -27.99 -1.58 5.17
C GLY A 147 -27.76 -0.33 4.32
N ALA A 148 -26.69 -0.28 3.52
CA ALA A 148 -26.30 0.82 2.64
C ALA A 148 -27.16 0.86 1.36
N LYS A 149 -28.47 1.12 1.51
CA LYS A 149 -29.47 1.01 0.44
C LYS A 149 -29.22 1.95 -0.73
N GLU A 150 -28.79 3.18 -0.47
CA GLU A 150 -28.55 4.17 -1.53
C GLU A 150 -27.32 3.80 -2.37
N LEU A 151 -26.26 3.30 -1.73
CA LEU A 151 -25.09 2.79 -2.43
C LEU A 151 -25.44 1.54 -3.25
N ALA A 152 -26.25 0.62 -2.70
CA ALA A 152 -26.74 -0.53 -3.46
C ALA A 152 -27.53 -0.09 -4.71
N ALA A 153 -28.37 0.93 -4.59
CA ALA A 153 -29.12 1.50 -5.72
C ALA A 153 -28.18 2.16 -6.74
N ARG A 154 -27.14 2.86 -6.28
CA ARG A 154 -26.11 3.46 -7.13
C ARG A 154 -25.39 2.40 -7.97
N VAL A 155 -24.95 1.32 -7.33
CA VAL A 155 -24.27 0.21 -8.03
C VAL A 155 -25.18 -0.43 -9.08
N ARG A 156 -26.46 -0.65 -8.78
CA ARG A 156 -27.43 -1.21 -9.75
C ARG A 156 -27.64 -0.33 -10.97
N ARG A 157 -27.64 0.99 -10.76
CA ARG A 157 -27.93 1.97 -11.82
C ARG A 157 -26.72 2.26 -12.69
N ASP A 158 -25.57 2.49 -12.05
CA ASP A 158 -24.40 3.09 -12.71
C ASP A 158 -23.18 2.14 -12.71
N GLY A 159 -23.26 0.99 -12.04
CA GLY A 159 -22.17 0.03 -11.89
C GLY A 159 -21.20 0.37 -10.75
N VAL A 160 -20.30 -0.58 -10.45
CA VAL A 160 -19.37 -0.49 -9.31
C VAL A 160 -18.36 0.64 -9.46
N ALA A 161 -17.79 0.81 -10.66
CA ALA A 161 -16.79 1.85 -10.91
C ALA A 161 -17.35 3.27 -10.67
N ALA A 162 -18.55 3.56 -11.19
CA ALA A 162 -19.19 4.86 -11.00
C ALA A 162 -19.63 5.09 -9.55
N ALA A 163 -20.04 4.03 -8.84
CA ALA A 163 -20.35 4.10 -7.42
C ALA A 163 -19.10 4.37 -6.58
N ALA A 164 -17.99 3.67 -6.86
CA ALA A 164 -16.71 3.87 -6.18
C ALA A 164 -16.16 5.28 -6.42
N GLU A 165 -16.20 5.79 -7.65
CA GLU A 165 -15.80 7.17 -7.94
C GLU A 165 -16.63 8.17 -7.12
N ALA A 166 -17.95 7.99 -7.05
CA ALA A 166 -18.83 8.85 -6.29
C ALA A 166 -18.50 8.85 -4.79
N VAL A 167 -18.29 7.67 -4.20
CA VAL A 167 -17.86 7.53 -2.80
C VAL A 167 -16.54 8.27 -2.59
N LEU A 168 -15.53 8.02 -3.43
CA LEU A 168 -14.19 8.63 -3.29
C LEU A 168 -14.19 10.15 -3.52
N ARG A 169 -15.15 10.67 -4.30
CA ARG A 169 -15.39 12.12 -4.45
C ARG A 169 -16.17 12.75 -3.30
N GLY A 170 -16.62 11.96 -2.32
CA GLY A 170 -17.33 12.43 -1.14
C GLY A 170 -18.85 12.57 -1.32
N GLU A 171 -19.44 11.90 -2.31
CA GLU A 171 -20.91 11.79 -2.39
C GLU A 171 -21.43 10.98 -1.19
N THR A 172 -22.55 11.43 -0.60
CA THR A 172 -23.16 10.79 0.57
C THR A 172 -24.22 9.77 0.15
N PHE A 173 -24.23 8.59 0.79
CA PHE A 173 -25.15 7.48 0.47
C PHE A 173 -26.02 7.05 1.67
N GLY A 174 -26.35 8.01 2.54
CA GLY A 174 -27.06 7.75 3.79
C GLY A 174 -26.25 6.91 4.78
N ASP A 175 -26.92 6.48 5.85
CA ASP A 175 -26.28 5.76 6.94
C ASP A 175 -26.04 4.28 6.62
N VAL A 176 -24.95 3.75 7.16
CA VAL A 176 -24.65 2.33 7.17
C VAL A 176 -25.11 1.74 8.50
N ILE A 177 -26.06 0.82 8.46
CA ILE A 177 -26.69 0.25 9.66
C ILE A 177 -25.79 -0.81 10.31
N SER A 178 -25.08 -1.60 9.49
CA SER A 178 -24.25 -2.71 9.95
C SER A 178 -22.93 -2.73 9.16
N PRO A 179 -21.95 -1.89 9.53
CA PRO A 179 -20.70 -1.78 8.78
C PRO A 179 -19.96 -3.12 8.73
N SER A 180 -19.34 -3.43 7.58
CA SER A 180 -18.51 -4.64 7.44
C SER A 180 -17.26 -4.56 8.32
N ALA A 181 -16.58 -5.68 8.53
CA ALA A 181 -15.36 -5.71 9.35
C ALA A 181 -14.28 -4.73 8.82
N ALA A 182 -14.04 -4.72 7.50
CA ALA A 182 -13.11 -3.78 6.89
C ALA A 182 -13.55 -2.32 7.05
N MET A 183 -14.85 -2.03 6.99
CA MET A 183 -15.35 -0.68 7.25
C MET A 183 -15.14 -0.24 8.69
N GLN A 184 -15.36 -1.13 9.66
CA GLN A 184 -15.13 -0.83 11.07
C GLN A 184 -13.65 -0.47 11.31
N GLN A 185 -12.74 -1.29 10.78
CA GLN A 185 -11.30 -1.04 10.80
C GLN A 185 -10.92 0.33 10.21
N LEU A 186 -11.49 0.68 9.04
CA LEU A 186 -11.28 1.99 8.42
C LEU A 186 -11.85 3.12 9.27
N ASN A 187 -13.08 3.00 9.76
CA ASN A 187 -13.77 4.03 10.54
C ASN A 187 -13.09 4.32 11.89
N GLU A 188 -12.38 3.35 12.47
CA GLU A 188 -11.59 3.54 13.69
C GLU A 188 -10.39 4.47 13.48
N HIS A 189 -9.89 4.59 12.24
CA HIS A 189 -8.68 5.35 11.91
C HIS A 189 -8.97 6.59 11.05
N TYR A 190 -10.00 6.51 10.22
CA TYR A 190 -10.42 7.55 9.28
C TYR A 190 -11.87 7.93 9.60
N ASP A 191 -12.08 9.17 10.03
CA ASP A 191 -13.42 9.76 10.17
C ASP A 191 -13.92 10.22 8.79
N ASP A 192 -14.21 9.25 7.90
CA ASP A 192 -14.52 9.52 6.51
C ASP A 192 -15.62 8.60 5.97
N SER A 193 -16.66 9.20 5.38
CA SER A 193 -17.73 8.48 4.67
C SER A 193 -17.20 7.64 3.51
N LYS A 194 -15.97 7.88 3.06
CA LYS A 194 -15.28 7.07 2.06
C LYS A 194 -15.06 5.61 2.45
N SER A 195 -15.15 5.24 3.73
CA SER A 195 -15.01 3.83 4.16
C SER A 195 -16.02 2.88 3.48
N MET A 196 -17.16 3.39 3.00
CA MET A 196 -18.12 2.63 2.20
C MET A 196 -17.52 2.00 0.94
N VAL A 197 -16.37 2.50 0.44
CA VAL A 197 -15.64 1.90 -0.69
C VAL A 197 -15.24 0.45 -0.38
N ALA A 198 -15.05 0.09 0.88
CA ALA A 198 -14.75 -1.29 1.30
C ALA A 198 -15.88 -2.28 0.95
N LEU A 199 -17.13 -1.82 0.81
CA LEU A 199 -18.26 -2.66 0.36
C LEU A 199 -18.20 -2.98 -1.15
N LEU A 200 -17.38 -2.23 -1.89
CA LEU A 200 -17.22 -2.33 -3.34
C LEU A 200 -15.94 -3.08 -3.74
N MET A 201 -15.11 -3.46 -2.78
CA MET A 201 -13.78 -4.03 -3.00
C MET A 201 -13.67 -5.46 -2.48
N HIS A 202 -12.72 -6.24 -2.99
CA HIS A 202 -12.42 -7.54 -2.39
C HIS A 202 -11.74 -7.31 -1.03
N HIS A 203 -12.33 -7.84 0.04
CA HIS A 203 -11.67 -7.96 1.34
C HIS A 203 -10.99 -9.33 1.42
N VAL A 204 -9.67 -9.33 1.38
CA VAL A 204 -8.85 -10.54 1.39
C VAL A 204 -8.14 -10.70 2.72
N ARG A 205 -8.01 -11.95 3.16
CA ARG A 205 -7.25 -12.35 4.35
C ARG A 205 -6.29 -13.44 3.92
N LEU A 206 -4.99 -13.16 4.03
CA LEU A 206 -3.92 -14.04 3.63
C LEU A 206 -3.34 -14.71 4.88
N ALA A 207 -3.33 -16.04 4.90
CA ALA A 207 -2.56 -16.82 5.86
C ALA A 207 -1.06 -16.71 5.58
N PRO A 208 -0.18 -16.96 6.59
CA PRO A 208 1.25 -16.97 6.37
C PRO A 208 1.66 -17.86 5.19
N GLY A 209 2.43 -17.31 4.26
CA GLY A 209 2.86 -17.95 3.01
C GLY A 209 1.92 -17.76 1.82
N GLU A 210 0.69 -17.28 2.01
CA GLU A 210 -0.17 -16.86 0.91
C GLU A 210 0.27 -15.50 0.35
N ALA A 211 -0.01 -15.29 -0.94
CA ALA A 211 0.46 -14.13 -1.68
C ALA A 211 -0.64 -13.40 -2.42
N LEU A 212 -0.46 -12.09 -2.59
CA LEU A 212 -1.31 -11.21 -3.38
C LEU A 212 -0.43 -10.44 -4.37
N PHE A 213 -0.79 -10.49 -5.65
CA PHE A 213 -0.16 -9.68 -6.70
C PHE A 213 -1.10 -8.56 -7.10
N LEU A 214 -0.56 -7.35 -7.21
CA LEU A 214 -1.28 -6.13 -7.53
C LEU A 214 -0.71 -5.55 -8.83
N ASP A 215 -1.51 -5.65 -9.90
CA ASP A 215 -1.16 -5.08 -11.19
C ASP A 215 -1.42 -3.56 -11.23
N ALA A 216 -0.86 -2.90 -12.23
CA ALA A 216 -1.10 -1.47 -12.45
C ALA A 216 -2.60 -1.14 -12.57
N GLY A 217 -3.01 -0.03 -11.98
CA GLY A 217 -4.39 0.43 -11.92
C GLY A 217 -5.27 -0.31 -10.90
N ASN A 218 -4.74 -1.34 -10.21
CA ASN A 218 -5.47 -1.95 -9.10
C ASN A 218 -5.56 -0.96 -7.93
N VAL A 219 -6.78 -0.68 -7.47
CA VAL A 219 -7.01 0.12 -6.27
C VAL A 219 -6.92 -0.79 -5.07
N HIS A 220 -6.08 -0.47 -4.09
CA HIS A 220 -5.85 -1.33 -2.94
C HIS A 220 -5.40 -0.55 -1.70
N THR A 221 -5.56 -1.19 -0.54
CA THR A 221 -4.96 -0.78 0.73
C THR A 221 -4.68 -2.00 1.60
N TYR A 222 -3.60 -1.95 2.37
CA TYR A 222 -3.34 -2.93 3.42
C TYR A 222 -3.97 -2.45 4.72
N LEU A 223 -4.72 -3.32 5.38
CA LEU A 223 -5.42 -3.00 6.60
C LEU A 223 -4.53 -3.33 7.81
N TYR A 224 -4.07 -4.57 7.93
CA TYR A 224 -3.30 -5.04 9.08
C TYR A 224 -2.42 -6.23 8.74
N GLY A 225 -1.34 -6.38 9.49
CA GLY A 225 -0.49 -7.57 9.51
C GLY A 225 0.93 -7.31 9.04
N THR A 226 1.72 -8.37 9.09
CA THR A 226 3.12 -8.38 8.68
C THR A 226 3.28 -9.17 7.38
N ALA A 227 4.07 -8.62 6.45
CA ALA A 227 4.29 -9.20 5.14
C ALA A 227 5.71 -8.93 4.63
N LEU A 228 6.14 -9.76 3.69
CA LEU A 228 7.19 -9.43 2.75
C LEU A 228 6.53 -8.79 1.52
N GLU A 229 7.04 -7.65 1.08
CA GLU A 229 6.62 -6.96 -0.14
C GLU A 229 7.76 -6.94 -1.15
N VAL A 230 7.47 -7.22 -2.42
CA VAL A 230 8.39 -6.96 -3.54
C VAL A 230 7.70 -5.99 -4.48
N GLN A 231 8.36 -4.88 -4.78
CA GLN A 231 7.83 -3.88 -5.71
C GLN A 231 8.88 -3.39 -6.69
N GLY A 232 8.42 -2.84 -7.82
CA GLY A 232 9.28 -2.05 -8.69
C GLY A 232 9.91 -0.88 -7.94
N SER A 233 11.16 -0.55 -8.25
CA SER A 233 11.85 0.61 -7.68
C SER A 233 11.23 1.89 -8.25
N SER A 234 10.13 2.37 -7.67
CA SER A 234 9.37 3.55 -8.10
C SER A 234 8.62 4.15 -6.91
N ASP A 235 8.43 5.47 -6.93
CA ASP A 235 7.64 6.21 -5.93
C ASP A 235 6.27 6.68 -6.48
N ASN A 236 5.85 6.16 -7.63
CA ASN A 236 4.57 6.52 -8.25
C ASN A 236 3.37 5.96 -7.46
N VAL A 237 2.69 6.83 -6.71
CA VAL A 237 1.51 6.48 -5.90
C VAL A 237 0.42 7.52 -6.10
N VAL A 238 -0.74 7.09 -6.59
CA VAL A 238 -1.96 7.90 -6.59
C VAL A 238 -2.80 7.51 -5.39
N ARG A 239 -3.05 8.47 -4.48
CA ARG A 239 -3.90 8.26 -3.30
C ARG A 239 -5.33 8.68 -3.60
N ALA A 240 -6.30 7.87 -3.17
CA ALA A 240 -7.72 8.09 -3.43
C ALA A 240 -8.51 8.53 -2.19
N ALA A 241 -7.93 8.38 -0.99
CA ALA A 241 -8.43 8.85 0.30
C ALA A 241 -7.28 8.80 1.31
#